data_AF-A0A1T1DGU0-F1
#
_entry.id   AF-A0A1T1DGU0-F1
#
_cell.length_a   1.000
_cell.length_b   1.000
_cell.length_c   1.000
_cell.angle_alpha   90.00
_cell.angle_beta   90.00
_cell.angle_gamma   90.00
#
_symmetry.space_group_name_H-M   'P 1'
#
loop_
_entity.id
_entity.type
_entity.pdbx_description
1 polymer ?
#
loop_
_entity_poly.entity_id
_entity_poly.type
_entity_poly.pdbx_seq_one_letter_code
_entity_poly.pdbx_strand_id
1 'polypeptide(L)'
;MIGSSYLFQNDLYNAFLNLHKSLAIDRKYSSAFYNLARAYALAGDKTKMLDCLEKAIAWSEKYQDYANLSLKDEHFKIYWDDSDFRSFLDRLPTEPSLRKLYKYLQDSLHYEAFTFGEELQASITDEVAVIEAMLSAVKSILKDLSEHPENTYLYDDKPISFWKEKLSELENDRKDRIESGKQSYVFSRFSMKPNRSPEKLFIVSNELAEEILKENNK
;
A
#
# COMPACT_ATOMS: atom_id res chain seq x y z
N MET A 1 15.96 28.41 25.82
CA MET A 1 15.21 27.73 24.75
C MET A 1 15.98 27.60 23.43
N ILE A 2 17.02 28.41 23.17
CA ILE A 2 17.82 28.37 21.93
C ILE A 2 18.61 27.05 21.78
N GLY A 3 19.18 26.50 22.86
CA GLY A 3 19.97 25.26 22.80
C GLY A 3 19.18 24.03 22.35
N SER A 4 17.94 23.85 22.82
CA SER A 4 17.10 22.71 22.41
C SER A 4 16.65 22.80 20.95
N SER A 5 16.36 24.02 20.46
CA SER A 5 16.05 24.25 19.04
C SER A 5 17.26 23.98 18.15
N TYR A 6 18.45 24.37 18.58
CA TYR A 6 19.69 24.17 17.82
C TYR A 6 20.08 22.68 17.76
N LEU A 7 19.99 21.96 18.88
CA LEU A 7 20.24 20.51 18.93
C LEU A 7 19.26 19.74 18.03
N PHE A 8 17.97 20.07 18.10
CA PHE A 8 16.95 19.45 17.25
C PHE A 8 17.19 19.69 15.75
N GLN A 9 17.60 20.90 15.36
CA GLN A 9 17.95 21.22 13.97
C GLN A 9 19.18 20.44 13.50
N ASN A 10 20.20 20.32 14.35
CA ASN A 10 21.40 19.55 14.04
C ASN A 10 21.09 18.06 13.88
N ASP A 11 20.22 17.50 14.73
CA ASP A 11 19.81 16.10 14.64
C ASP A 11 18.99 15.83 13.37
N LEU A 12 18.08 16.73 12.99
CA LEU A 12 17.35 16.65 11.72
C LEU A 12 18.30 16.73 10.51
N TYR A 13 19.26 17.64 10.53
CA TYR A 13 20.26 17.76 9.46
C TYR A 13 21.05 16.46 9.28
N ASN A 14 21.56 15.91 10.38
CA ASN A 14 22.29 14.63 10.36
C ASN A 14 21.41 13.46 9.90
N ALA A 15 20.13 13.44 10.28
CA ALA A 15 19.19 12.44 9.80
C ALA A 15 19.02 12.50 8.28
N PHE A 16 18.75 13.69 7.71
CA PHE A 16 18.65 13.88 6.26
C PHE A 16 19.93 13.43 5.54
N LEU A 17 21.09 13.89 6.01
CA LEU A 17 22.38 13.55 5.44
C LEU A 17 22.60 12.03 5.36
N ASN A 18 22.38 11.32 6.46
CA ASN A 18 22.60 9.87 6.52
C ASN A 18 21.61 9.10 5.63
N LEU A 19 20.34 9.52 5.61
CA LEU A 19 19.32 8.87 4.79
C LEU A 19 19.56 9.09 3.29
N HIS A 20 19.99 10.28 2.89
CA HIS A 20 20.39 10.54 1.51
C HIS A 20 21.64 9.74 1.11
N LYS A 21 22.62 9.56 2.00
CA LYS A 21 23.76 8.65 1.78
C LYS A 21 23.30 7.21 1.57
N SER A 22 22.34 6.72 2.38
CA SER A 22 21.76 5.38 2.18
C SER A 22 21.09 5.24 0.81
N LEU A 23 20.35 6.27 0.37
CA LEU A 23 19.70 6.28 -0.94
C LEU A 23 20.67 6.41 -2.12
N ALA A 24 21.86 6.98 -1.90
CA ALA A 24 22.91 6.98 -2.91
C ALA A 24 23.47 5.58 -3.16
N ILE A 25 23.45 4.71 -2.14
CA ILE A 25 23.88 3.31 -2.22
C ILE A 25 22.74 2.43 -2.78
N ASP A 26 21.55 2.51 -2.18
CA ASP A 26 20.34 1.83 -2.66
C ASP A 26 19.21 2.83 -2.90
N ARG A 27 19.03 3.14 -4.18
CA ARG A 27 18.05 4.10 -4.69
C ARG A 27 16.59 3.72 -4.42
N LYS A 28 16.30 2.47 -4.04
CA LYS A 28 14.95 1.97 -3.74
C LYS A 28 14.81 1.55 -2.28
N TYR A 29 15.70 2.02 -1.40
CA TYR A 29 15.68 1.59 -0.01
C TYR A 29 14.48 2.16 0.75
N SER A 30 13.42 1.35 0.87
CA SER A 30 12.11 1.72 1.41
C SER A 30 12.19 2.28 2.84
N SER A 31 13.02 1.68 3.70
CA SER A 31 13.24 2.16 5.08
C SER A 31 13.86 3.56 5.12
N ALA A 32 14.76 3.90 4.21
CA ALA A 32 15.34 5.23 4.16
C ALA A 32 14.28 6.27 3.75
N PHE A 33 13.44 5.96 2.76
CA PHE A 33 12.30 6.82 2.41
C PHE A 33 11.32 6.98 3.57
N TYR A 34 11.02 5.92 4.31
CA TYR A 34 10.13 6.02 5.47
C TYR A 34 10.70 6.93 6.57
N ASN A 35 11.99 6.81 6.86
CA ASN A 35 12.65 7.69 7.82
C ASN A 35 12.78 9.14 7.33
N LEU A 36 12.92 9.37 6.01
CA LEU A 36 12.84 10.72 5.44
C LEU A 36 11.44 11.30 5.61
N ALA A 37 10.39 10.50 5.42
CA ALA A 37 9.02 10.93 5.66
C ALA A 37 8.83 11.37 7.13
N ARG A 38 9.39 10.62 8.10
CA ARG A 38 9.39 11.01 9.52
C ARG A 38 10.13 12.31 9.78
N ALA A 39 11.31 12.49 9.16
CA ALA A 39 12.09 13.71 9.30
C ALA A 39 11.37 14.94 8.72
N TYR A 40 10.74 14.80 7.54
CA TYR A 40 9.92 15.86 6.95
C TYR A 40 8.63 16.13 7.74
N ALA A 41 8.01 15.10 8.33
CA ALA A 41 6.87 15.25 9.21
C ALA A 41 7.21 16.15 10.42
N LEU A 42 8.37 15.89 11.06
CA LEU A 42 8.91 16.68 12.16
C LEU A 42 9.29 18.11 11.74
N ALA A 43 9.80 18.28 10.52
CA ALA A 43 10.13 19.60 9.96
C ALA A 43 8.90 20.40 9.49
N GLY A 44 7.71 19.80 9.48
CA GLY A 44 6.48 20.43 9.00
C GLY A 44 6.33 20.49 7.48
N ASP A 45 7.21 19.83 6.71
CA ASP A 45 7.15 19.81 5.25
C ASP A 45 6.25 18.66 4.76
N LYS A 46 4.92 18.91 4.79
CA LYS A 46 3.90 17.92 4.40
C LYS A 46 4.12 17.38 2.99
N THR A 47 4.49 18.23 2.04
CA THR A 47 4.65 17.84 0.63
C THR A 47 5.77 16.81 0.48
N LYS A 48 6.95 17.06 1.03
CA LYS A 48 8.06 16.11 0.97
C LYS A 48 7.83 14.88 1.83
N MET A 49 7.12 15.02 2.94
CA MET A 49 6.70 13.90 3.77
C MET A 49 5.85 12.90 2.98
N LEU A 50 4.81 13.37 2.29
CA LEU A 50 3.94 12.52 1.47
C LEU A 50 4.69 11.87 0.31
N ASP A 51 5.57 12.61 -0.38
CA ASP A 51 6.41 12.06 -1.47
C ASP A 51 7.35 10.93 -0.96
N CYS A 52 7.99 11.13 0.20
CA CYS A 52 8.85 10.11 0.79
C CYS A 52 8.02 8.90 1.26
N LEU A 53 6.85 9.12 1.86
CA LEU A 53 5.96 8.04 2.28
C LEU A 53 5.43 7.25 1.07
N GLU A 54 5.19 7.92 -0.06
CA GLU A 54 4.80 7.32 -1.33
C GLU A 54 5.85 6.33 -1.82
N LYS A 55 7.10 6.77 -1.83
CA LYS A 55 8.27 6.00 -2.24
C LYS A 55 8.53 4.82 -1.29
N ALA A 56 8.40 5.04 0.02
CA ALA A 56 8.53 3.99 1.02
C ALA A 56 7.52 2.85 0.78
N ILE A 57 6.25 3.19 0.57
CA ILE A 57 5.18 2.22 0.29
C ILE A 57 5.41 1.51 -1.05
N ALA A 58 5.80 2.24 -2.09
CA ALA A 58 5.98 1.66 -3.43
C ALA A 58 7.12 0.63 -3.48
N TRP A 59 8.20 0.88 -2.74
CA TRP A 59 9.38 0.03 -2.74
C TRP A 59 9.43 -0.99 -1.60
N SER A 60 8.48 -0.95 -0.68
CA SER A 60 8.45 -1.82 0.50
C SER A 60 8.49 -3.31 0.13
N GLU A 61 9.11 -4.10 1.00
CA GLU A 61 8.96 -5.55 0.93
C GLU A 61 7.58 -5.96 1.46
N LYS A 62 7.11 -7.16 1.09
CA LYS A 62 5.73 -7.60 1.39
C LYS A 62 5.37 -7.54 2.89
N TYR A 63 6.35 -7.72 3.77
CA TYR A 63 6.16 -7.66 5.22
C TYR A 63 6.21 -6.23 5.81
N GLN A 64 6.61 -5.23 5.03
CA GLN A 64 6.73 -3.84 5.44
C GLN A 64 5.50 -3.05 4.98
N ASP A 65 4.49 -2.93 5.84
CA ASP A 65 3.28 -2.16 5.54
C ASP A 65 3.37 -0.72 6.06
N TYR A 66 4.13 0.12 5.36
CA TYR A 66 4.37 1.51 5.78
C TYR A 66 3.09 2.37 5.84
N ALA A 67 2.03 2.05 5.11
CA ALA A 67 0.77 2.79 5.27
C ALA A 67 0.16 2.53 6.64
N ASN A 68 -0.01 1.26 7.00
CA ASN A 68 -0.55 0.90 8.31
C ASN A 68 0.38 1.33 9.45
N LEU A 69 1.70 1.29 9.24
CA LEU A 69 2.66 1.79 10.22
C LEU A 69 2.52 3.31 10.42
N SER A 70 2.36 4.09 9.34
CA SER A 70 2.21 5.55 9.44
C SER A 70 0.96 6.01 10.19
N LEU A 71 -0.10 5.19 10.22
CA LEU A 71 -1.32 5.44 11.01
C LEU A 71 -1.13 5.23 12.53
N LYS A 72 0.02 4.67 12.95
CA LYS A 72 0.35 4.38 14.35
C LYS A 72 1.64 5.06 14.81
N ASP A 73 2.43 5.57 13.88
CA ASP A 73 3.69 6.25 14.16
C ASP A 73 3.42 7.71 14.57
N GLU A 74 3.87 8.07 15.77
CA GLU A 74 3.65 9.37 16.40
C GLU A 74 4.23 10.55 15.61
N HIS A 75 5.23 10.31 14.75
CA HIS A 75 5.80 11.36 13.88
C HIS A 75 4.74 11.90 12.90
N PHE A 76 3.72 11.10 12.56
CA PHE A 76 2.64 11.51 11.66
C PHE A 76 1.37 11.93 12.38
N LYS A 77 1.36 11.95 13.72
CA LYS A 77 0.14 12.16 14.53
C LYS A 77 -0.62 13.44 14.15
N ILE A 78 0.09 14.52 13.87
CA ILE A 78 -0.53 15.81 13.47
C ILE A 78 -1.23 15.76 12.10
N TYR A 79 -0.90 14.76 11.27
CA TYR A 79 -1.45 14.56 9.94
C TYR A 79 -2.55 13.49 9.90
N TRP A 80 -2.83 12.79 10.99
CA TRP A 80 -3.87 11.75 10.99
C TRP A 80 -5.26 12.27 10.63
N ASP A 81 -5.52 13.56 10.91
CA ASP A 81 -6.75 14.24 10.52
C ASP A 81 -6.67 14.97 9.17
N ASP A 82 -5.49 15.09 8.58
CA ASP A 82 -5.25 15.78 7.31
C ASP A 82 -5.85 14.99 6.14
N SER A 83 -6.58 15.69 5.27
CA SER A 83 -7.28 15.08 4.14
C SER A 83 -6.33 14.48 3.12
N ASP A 84 -5.19 15.13 2.88
CA ASP A 84 -4.22 14.67 1.89
C ASP A 84 -3.52 13.41 2.42
N PHE A 85 -3.15 13.40 3.70
CA PHE A 85 -2.60 12.21 4.35
C PHE A 85 -3.58 11.03 4.33
N ARG A 86 -4.85 11.26 4.66
CA ARG A 86 -5.89 10.22 4.61
C ARG A 86 -6.13 9.72 3.18
N SER A 87 -6.29 10.63 2.22
CA SER A 87 -6.52 10.27 0.81
C SER A 87 -5.30 9.57 0.22
N PHE A 88 -4.09 9.92 0.66
CA PHE A 88 -2.86 9.26 0.24
C PHE A 88 -2.80 7.81 0.75
N LEU A 89 -3.26 7.57 1.98
CA LEU A 89 -3.36 6.25 2.58
C LEU A 89 -4.61 5.48 2.15
N ASP A 90 -5.56 6.14 1.49
CA ASP A 90 -6.72 5.51 0.87
C ASP A 90 -6.27 4.71 -0.34
N ARG A 91 -5.96 3.44 -0.09
CA ARG A 91 -5.55 2.48 -1.11
C ARG A 91 -6.73 1.91 -1.90
N LEU A 92 -7.95 2.42 -1.70
CA LEU A 92 -9.10 1.93 -2.44
C LEU A 92 -9.13 2.49 -3.86
N PRO A 93 -9.59 1.71 -4.84
CA PRO A 93 -9.82 2.17 -6.21
C PRO A 93 -10.61 3.48 -6.26
N THR A 94 -10.36 4.32 -7.26
CA THR A 94 -11.19 5.51 -7.51
C THR A 94 -12.49 5.15 -8.21
N GLU A 95 -12.50 4.08 -9.01
CA GLU A 95 -13.73 3.58 -9.65
C GLU A 95 -14.72 3.13 -8.55
N PRO A 96 -15.97 3.64 -8.54
CA PRO A 96 -16.90 3.46 -7.42
C PRO A 96 -17.22 2.01 -7.06
N SER A 97 -17.31 1.12 -8.06
CA SER A 97 -17.71 -0.27 -7.88
C SER A 97 -16.58 -1.08 -7.26
N LEU A 98 -15.38 -0.98 -7.81
CA LEU A 98 -14.14 -1.52 -7.27
C LEU A 98 -13.86 -0.91 -5.89
N ARG A 99 -14.09 0.38 -5.69
CA ARG A 99 -13.98 1.01 -4.36
C ARG A 99 -14.86 0.30 -3.34
N LYS A 100 -16.13 0.08 -3.67
CA LYS A 100 -17.08 -0.63 -2.80
C LYS A 100 -16.64 -2.08 -2.56
N LEU A 101 -16.20 -2.79 -3.59
CA LEU A 101 -15.71 -4.16 -3.51
C LEU A 101 -14.51 -4.28 -2.55
N TYR A 102 -13.49 -3.44 -2.75
CA TYR A 102 -12.30 -3.44 -1.89
C TYR A 102 -12.59 -2.89 -0.49
N LYS A 103 -13.64 -2.09 -0.32
CA LYS A 103 -14.12 -1.67 1.00
C LYS A 103 -14.66 -2.85 1.80
N TYR A 104 -15.44 -3.75 1.19
CA TYR A 104 -15.86 -5.00 1.85
C TYR A 104 -14.66 -5.82 2.34
N LEU A 105 -13.62 -5.96 1.51
CA LEU A 105 -12.38 -6.65 1.92
C LEU A 105 -11.62 -5.92 3.03
N GLN A 106 -11.66 -4.59 3.06
CA GLN A 106 -11.05 -3.80 4.12
C GLN A 106 -11.74 -4.05 5.46
N ASP A 107 -13.06 -4.15 5.44
CA ASP A 107 -13.93 -4.30 6.61
C ASP A 107 -14.14 -5.79 7.00
N SER A 108 -13.40 -6.71 6.38
CA SER A 108 -13.48 -8.18 6.61
C SER A 108 -14.84 -8.81 6.28
N LEU A 109 -15.62 -8.15 5.44
CA LEU A 109 -16.92 -8.62 4.91
C LEU A 109 -16.68 -9.49 3.68
N HIS A 110 -16.10 -10.68 3.89
CA HIS A 110 -15.60 -11.53 2.81
C HIS A 110 -16.71 -12.12 1.94
N TYR A 111 -17.87 -12.46 2.53
CA TYR A 111 -18.98 -13.01 1.76
C TYR A 111 -19.63 -11.94 0.87
N GLU A 112 -19.79 -10.72 1.39
CA GLU A 112 -20.26 -9.55 0.66
C GLU A 112 -19.29 -9.17 -0.45
N ALA A 113 -17.98 -9.23 -0.19
CA ALA A 113 -16.97 -9.01 -1.22
C ALA A 113 -17.06 -10.05 -2.35
N PHE A 114 -17.23 -11.32 -2.02
CA PHE A 114 -17.36 -12.38 -3.02
C PHE A 114 -18.64 -12.21 -3.87
N THR A 115 -19.80 -12.07 -3.22
CA THR A 115 -21.09 -11.93 -3.91
C THR A 115 -21.16 -10.68 -4.78
N PHE A 116 -20.69 -9.53 -4.26
CA PHE A 116 -20.61 -8.31 -5.04
C PHE A 116 -19.59 -8.40 -6.19
N GLY A 117 -18.51 -9.16 -6.02
CA GLY A 117 -17.56 -9.45 -7.11
C GLY A 117 -18.19 -10.24 -8.26
N GLU A 118 -19.00 -11.26 -7.96
CA GLU A 118 -19.77 -12.01 -8.97
C GLU A 118 -20.73 -11.08 -9.76
N GLU A 119 -21.40 -10.15 -9.07
CA GLU A 119 -22.29 -9.16 -9.72
C GLU A 119 -21.54 -8.24 -10.70
N LEU A 120 -20.26 -7.95 -10.44
CA LEU A 120 -19.46 -7.03 -11.24
C LEU A 120 -18.85 -7.64 -12.51
N GLN A 121 -18.76 -8.97 -12.63
CA GLN A 121 -18.07 -9.64 -13.76
C GLN A 121 -18.57 -9.22 -15.15
N ALA A 122 -19.81 -8.75 -15.28
CA ALA A 122 -20.42 -8.35 -16.55
C ALA A 122 -20.34 -6.83 -16.85
N SER A 123 -19.89 -6.00 -15.91
CA SER A 123 -20.07 -4.53 -15.99
C SER A 123 -18.80 -3.70 -15.75
N ILE A 124 -17.68 -4.34 -15.41
CA ILE A 124 -16.44 -3.65 -15.02
C ILE A 124 -15.36 -3.72 -16.10
N THR A 125 -14.54 -2.68 -16.21
CA THR A 125 -13.35 -2.66 -17.10
C THR A 125 -12.13 -3.36 -16.53
N ASP A 126 -11.93 -3.33 -15.21
CA ASP A 126 -10.79 -3.99 -14.54
C ASP A 126 -11.22 -5.35 -13.99
N GLU A 127 -11.41 -6.30 -14.90
CA GLU A 127 -11.82 -7.66 -14.61
C GLU A 127 -10.80 -8.41 -13.72
N VAL A 128 -9.51 -8.07 -13.86
CA VAL A 128 -8.43 -8.69 -13.08
C VAL A 128 -8.49 -8.22 -11.62
N ALA A 129 -8.83 -6.96 -11.34
CA ALA A 129 -9.03 -6.48 -9.98
C ALA A 129 -10.19 -7.22 -9.28
N VAL A 130 -11.31 -7.41 -9.99
CA VAL A 130 -12.47 -8.10 -9.42
C VAL A 130 -12.13 -9.53 -9.05
N ILE A 131 -11.49 -10.28 -9.95
CA ILE A 131 -11.15 -11.68 -9.67
C ILE A 131 -10.13 -11.81 -8.54
N GLU A 132 -9.17 -10.89 -8.43
CA GLU A 132 -8.22 -10.89 -7.31
C GLU A 132 -8.89 -10.57 -5.97
N ALA A 133 -9.85 -9.64 -5.96
CA ALA A 133 -10.64 -9.35 -4.77
C ALA A 133 -11.47 -10.57 -4.33
N MET A 134 -12.11 -11.26 -5.27
CA MET A 134 -12.88 -12.48 -4.99
C MET A 134 -11.97 -13.62 -4.50
N LEU A 135 -10.80 -13.81 -5.11
CA LEU A 135 -9.81 -14.79 -4.64
C LEU A 135 -9.39 -14.51 -3.21
N SER A 136 -9.17 -13.24 -2.86
CA SER A 136 -8.85 -12.85 -1.48
C SER A 136 -10.00 -13.18 -0.53
N ALA A 137 -11.25 -12.90 -0.91
CA ALA A 137 -12.43 -13.22 -0.11
C ALA A 137 -12.55 -14.74 0.12
N VAL A 138 -12.47 -15.54 -0.94
CA VAL A 138 -12.58 -17.00 -0.87
C VAL A 138 -11.47 -17.60 -0.02
N LYS A 139 -10.23 -17.10 -0.11
CA LYS A 139 -9.13 -17.55 0.75
C LYS A 139 -9.39 -17.28 2.23
N SER A 140 -9.96 -16.12 2.57
CA SER A 140 -10.35 -15.82 3.95
C SER A 140 -11.51 -16.70 4.44
N ILE A 141 -12.53 -16.93 3.62
CA ILE A 141 -13.66 -17.82 3.94
C ILE A 141 -13.17 -19.25 4.17
N LEU A 142 -12.29 -19.75 3.30
CA LEU A 142 -11.67 -21.06 3.46
C LEU A 142 -10.87 -21.18 4.74
N LYS A 143 -10.14 -20.12 5.11
CA LYS A 143 -9.41 -20.08 6.38
C LYS A 143 -10.39 -20.17 7.56
N ASP A 144 -11.43 -19.33 7.58
CA ASP A 144 -12.44 -19.36 8.64
C ASP A 144 -13.08 -20.74 8.76
N LEU A 145 -13.61 -21.32 7.66
CA LEU A 145 -14.22 -22.65 7.68
C LEU A 145 -13.26 -23.79 8.02
N SER A 146 -11.95 -23.60 7.81
CA SER A 146 -10.95 -24.59 8.23
C SER A 146 -10.70 -24.56 9.74
N GLU A 147 -10.86 -23.41 10.36
CA GLU A 147 -10.70 -23.19 11.80
C GLU A 147 -12.04 -23.43 12.55
N HIS A 148 -13.16 -23.10 11.90
CA HIS A 148 -14.53 -23.07 12.42
C HIS A 148 -15.53 -23.67 11.39
N PRO A 149 -15.60 -25.01 11.24
CA PRO A 149 -16.46 -25.65 10.25
C PRO A 149 -17.96 -25.35 10.41
N GLU A 150 -18.41 -24.94 11.59
CA GLU A 150 -19.78 -24.54 11.91
C GLU A 150 -20.21 -23.20 11.29
N ASN A 151 -19.27 -22.37 10.82
CA ASN A 151 -19.55 -21.03 10.32
C ASN A 151 -20.18 -20.99 8.92
N THR A 152 -20.65 -22.11 8.37
CA THR A 152 -21.26 -22.16 7.03
C THR A 152 -22.44 -21.20 6.87
N TYR A 153 -23.18 -20.92 7.95
CA TYR A 153 -24.31 -19.99 7.94
C TYR A 153 -23.92 -18.56 7.58
N LEU A 154 -22.65 -18.16 7.80
CA LEU A 154 -22.12 -16.86 7.37
C LEU A 154 -21.93 -16.77 5.85
N TYR A 155 -21.98 -17.92 5.17
CA TYR A 155 -21.58 -18.11 3.79
C TYR A 155 -22.66 -18.82 2.98
N ASP A 156 -23.94 -18.49 3.26
CA ASP A 156 -25.13 -19.05 2.60
C ASP A 156 -25.18 -20.59 2.65
N ASP A 157 -24.82 -21.11 3.83
CA ASP A 157 -24.75 -22.53 4.18
C ASP A 157 -23.90 -23.36 3.22
N LYS A 158 -22.98 -22.72 2.48
CA LYS A 158 -22.09 -23.40 1.55
C LYS A 158 -20.98 -24.12 2.32
N PRO A 159 -20.76 -25.42 2.06
CA PRO A 159 -19.72 -26.19 2.75
C PRO A 159 -18.31 -25.78 2.26
N ILE A 160 -17.28 -26.12 3.03
CA ILE A 160 -15.88 -25.85 2.67
C ILE A 160 -15.48 -26.43 1.30
N SER A 161 -16.09 -27.54 0.86
CA SER A 161 -15.84 -28.14 -0.45
C SER A 161 -16.24 -27.22 -1.61
N PHE A 162 -17.38 -26.51 -1.47
CA PHE A 162 -17.83 -25.53 -2.46
C PHE A 162 -16.79 -24.41 -2.62
N TRP A 163 -16.27 -23.89 -1.51
CA TRP A 163 -15.28 -22.81 -1.54
C TRP A 163 -13.93 -23.25 -2.10
N LYS A 164 -13.54 -24.53 -1.94
CA LYS A 164 -12.34 -25.09 -2.56
C LYS A 164 -12.47 -25.20 -4.09
N GLU A 165 -13.63 -25.62 -4.56
CA GLU A 165 -13.96 -25.65 -5.98
C GLU A 165 -13.96 -24.23 -6.57
N LYS A 166 -14.66 -23.29 -5.91
CA LYS A 166 -14.67 -21.88 -6.30
C LYS A 166 -13.29 -21.24 -6.33
N LEU A 167 -12.42 -21.56 -5.38
CA LEU A 167 -11.03 -21.09 -5.42
C LEU A 167 -10.33 -21.54 -6.71
N SER A 168 -10.49 -22.82 -7.09
CA SER A 168 -9.85 -23.39 -8.28
C SER A 168 -10.41 -22.77 -9.58
N GLU A 169 -11.72 -22.54 -9.64
CA GLU A 169 -12.37 -21.85 -10.77
C GLU A 169 -11.80 -20.44 -10.96
N LEU A 170 -11.73 -19.66 -9.87
CA LEU A 170 -11.23 -18.28 -9.91
C LEU A 170 -9.73 -18.21 -10.22
N GLU A 171 -8.93 -19.18 -9.78
CA GLU A 171 -7.49 -19.23 -10.10
C GLU A 171 -7.27 -19.50 -11.60
N ASN A 172 -8.10 -20.35 -12.21
CA ASN A 172 -8.08 -20.60 -13.65
C ASN A 172 -8.56 -19.38 -14.44
N ASP A 173 -9.71 -18.78 -14.08
CA ASP A 173 -10.21 -17.59 -14.78
C ASP A 173 -9.23 -16.40 -14.65
N ARG A 174 -8.60 -16.21 -13.49
CA ARG A 174 -7.53 -15.21 -13.34
C ARG A 174 -6.37 -15.47 -14.31
N LYS A 175 -5.96 -16.73 -14.44
CA LYS A 175 -4.87 -17.11 -15.35
C LYS A 175 -5.25 -16.82 -16.80
N ASP A 176 -6.43 -17.23 -17.23
CA ASP A 176 -6.92 -17.04 -18.60
C ASP A 176 -7.04 -15.53 -18.96
N ARG A 177 -7.48 -14.69 -18.02
CA ARG A 177 -7.54 -13.23 -18.22
C ARG A 177 -6.15 -12.61 -18.37
N ILE A 178 -5.18 -13.02 -17.56
CA ILE A 178 -3.80 -12.54 -17.68
C ILE A 178 -3.17 -13.00 -18.99
N GLU A 179 -3.36 -14.26 -19.38
CA GLU A 179 -2.83 -14.83 -20.63
C GLU A 179 -3.47 -14.19 -21.87
N SER A 180 -4.73 -13.75 -21.79
CA SER A 180 -5.40 -12.96 -22.83
C SER A 180 -4.99 -11.47 -22.84
N GLY A 181 -4.05 -11.07 -21.97
CA GLY A 181 -3.47 -9.72 -21.95
C GLY A 181 -4.23 -8.70 -21.11
N LYS A 182 -5.24 -9.11 -20.32
CA LYS A 182 -5.90 -8.23 -19.36
C LYS A 182 -4.93 -7.88 -18.23
N GLN A 183 -4.98 -6.63 -17.78
CA GLN A 183 -4.15 -6.11 -16.70
C GLN A 183 -5.03 -5.37 -15.69
N SER A 184 -4.61 -5.40 -14.42
CA SER A 184 -5.22 -4.57 -13.38
C SER A 184 -4.38 -3.34 -13.12
N TYR A 185 -5.06 -2.22 -12.91
CA TYR A 185 -4.46 -0.97 -12.44
C TYR A 185 -4.79 -0.69 -10.97
N VAL A 186 -5.63 -1.54 -10.36
CA VAL A 186 -5.95 -1.45 -8.94
C VAL A 186 -4.77 -1.86 -8.09
N PHE A 187 -4.33 -0.91 -7.28
CA PHE A 187 -3.41 -1.13 -6.19
C PHE A 187 -4.15 -1.78 -5.02
N SER A 188 -3.98 -3.08 -4.81
CA SER A 188 -4.46 -3.70 -3.57
C SER A 188 -3.30 -3.98 -2.63
N ARG A 189 -3.54 -3.89 -1.31
CA ARG A 189 -2.59 -4.40 -0.30
C ARG A 189 -2.32 -5.91 -0.44
N PHE A 190 -3.07 -6.59 -1.29
CA PHE A 190 -3.06 -8.04 -1.52
C PHE A 190 -2.44 -8.45 -2.87
N SER A 191 -2.10 -7.49 -3.73
CA SER A 191 -1.54 -7.72 -5.06
C SER A 191 -0.32 -6.84 -5.31
N MET A 192 0.54 -7.30 -6.22
CA MET A 192 1.92 -6.85 -6.37
C MET A 192 2.07 -5.33 -6.56
N LYS A 193 3.26 -4.87 -6.14
CA LYS A 193 3.77 -3.49 -6.09
C LYS A 193 3.18 -2.53 -7.14
N PRO A 194 2.95 -1.27 -6.77
CA PRO A 194 2.26 -0.32 -7.62
C PRO A 194 2.99 -0.14 -8.95
N ASN A 195 2.27 -0.25 -10.08
CA ASN A 195 2.77 0.22 -11.36
C ASN A 195 2.58 1.76 -11.42
N ARG A 196 3.39 2.48 -10.65
CA ARG A 196 3.46 3.94 -10.72
C ARG A 196 4.43 4.32 -11.82
N SER A 197 4.02 5.27 -12.66
CA SER A 197 4.84 5.88 -13.71
C SER A 197 6.26 6.12 -13.17
N PRO A 198 7.31 5.51 -13.76
CA PRO A 198 8.69 5.69 -13.33
C PRO A 198 9.08 7.18 -13.22
N GLU A 199 8.43 8.02 -14.03
CA GLU A 199 8.59 9.47 -14.12
C GLU A 199 8.31 10.23 -12.81
N LYS A 200 7.36 9.80 -11.98
CA LYS A 200 7.10 10.40 -10.65
C LYS A 200 8.00 9.83 -9.54
N LEU A 201 8.63 8.69 -9.80
CA LEU A 201 9.52 7.99 -8.86
C LEU A 201 11.00 8.37 -9.06
N PHE A 202 11.30 9.34 -9.93
CA PHE A 202 12.64 9.89 -10.04
C PHE A 202 13.07 10.47 -8.69
N ILE A 203 14.26 10.03 -8.30
CA ILE A 203 14.91 10.28 -7.03
C ILE A 203 15.27 11.75 -6.95
N VAL A 204 15.16 12.30 -5.73
CA VAL A 204 15.78 13.52 -5.20
C VAL A 204 16.76 14.13 -6.20
N SER A 205 16.45 15.35 -6.66
CA SER A 205 17.29 16.08 -7.61
C SER A 205 18.76 15.95 -7.22
N ASN A 206 19.59 15.62 -8.21
CA ASN A 206 21.05 15.46 -8.07
C ASN A 206 21.71 16.62 -7.30
N GLU A 207 21.07 17.78 -7.23
CA GLU A 207 21.51 18.97 -6.51
C GLU A 207 21.84 18.72 -5.04
N LEU A 208 20.98 18.02 -4.27
CA LEU A 208 21.24 17.80 -2.84
C LEU A 208 22.33 16.73 -2.62
N ALA A 209 22.38 15.72 -3.48
CA ALA A 209 23.43 14.70 -3.44
C ALA A 209 24.80 15.28 -3.82
N GLU A 210 24.84 16.22 -4.78
CA GLU A 210 26.05 16.93 -5.19
C GLU A 210 26.54 17.92 -4.12
N GLU A 211 25.65 18.63 -3.42
CA GLU A 211 26.01 19.47 -2.27
C GLU A 211 26.58 18.62 -1.12
N ILE A 212 25.94 17.50 -0.80
CA ILE A 212 26.39 16.57 0.26
C ILE A 212 27.75 15.95 -0.08
N LEU A 213 28.00 15.58 -1.34
CA LEU A 213 29.31 15.07 -1.77
C LEU A 213 30.39 16.16 -1.76
N LYS A 214 30.04 17.42 -2.00
CA LYS A 214 30.97 18.55 -1.91
C LYS A 214 31.35 18.88 -0.47
N GLU A 215 30.43 18.74 0.49
CA GLU A 215 30.71 19.00 1.91
C GLU A 215 31.55 17.91 2.59
N ASN A 216 31.43 16.64 2.19
CA ASN A 216 32.30 15.57 2.74
C ASN A 216 33.72 15.55 2.15
N ASN A 217 34.02 16.43 1.17
CA ASN A 217 35.33 16.58 0.53
C ASN A 217 36.04 17.90 0.94
N LYS A 218 35.55 18.59 1.97
CA LYS A 218 36.21 19.76 2.60
C LYS A 218 36.59 19.44 4.03
#